data_AF-A0A9D9G650-F1
#
_entry.id   AF-A0A9D9G650-F1
#
_cell.length_a   1.000
_cell.length_b   1.000
_cell.length_c   1.000
_cell.angle_alpha   90.00
_cell.angle_beta   90.00
_cell.angle_gamma   90.00
#
_symmetry.space_group_name_H-M   'P 1'
#
loop_
_entity.id
_entity.type
_entity.pdbx_description
1 polymer ?
#
loop_
_entity_poly.entity_id
_entity_poly.type
_entity_poly.pdbx_seq_one_letter_code
_entity_poly.pdbx_strand_id
1 'polypeptide(L)'
;RAGSMMLEPGDKIFQYTDGVTEATNVNNELYGMERLGAILNKVKNGTPHDILPAVKKDIDEFVGEAPQFDDITMLCLEYKTKMEIKEEDAQ
;
A
#
# COMPACT_ATOMS: atom_id res chain seq x y z
N ARG A 1 10.56 8.66 16.94
CA ARG A 1 11.78 8.11 16.29
C ARG A 1 11.65 8.37 14.80
N ALA A 2 12.72 8.74 14.11
CA ALA A 2 12.73 8.87 12.65
C ALA A 2 13.61 7.76 12.06
N GLY A 3 13.21 7.20 10.93
CA GLY A 3 13.99 6.25 10.14
C GLY A 3 14.35 6.86 8.79
N SER A 4 15.43 6.38 8.20
CA SER A 4 15.82 6.72 6.83
C SER A 4 16.11 5.44 6.05
N MET A 5 15.84 5.48 4.75
CA MET A 5 16.16 4.42 3.80
C MET A 5 16.57 5.06 2.47
N MET A 6 17.38 4.33 1.69
CA MET A 6 17.71 4.70 0.32
C MET A 6 16.72 4.04 -0.62
N LEU A 7 16.19 4.78 -1.59
CA LEU A 7 15.28 4.29 -2.62
C LEU A 7 15.96 4.40 -3.98
N GLU A 8 15.74 3.39 -4.81
CA GLU A 8 16.12 3.39 -6.22
C GLU A 8 14.90 3.64 -7.11
N PRO A 9 15.06 4.24 -8.30
CA PRO A 9 13.96 4.36 -9.26
C PRO A 9 13.29 3.01 -9.53
N GLY A 10 11.96 2.98 -9.35
CA GLY A 10 11.14 1.78 -9.41
C GLY A 10 10.66 1.28 -8.04
N ASP A 11 11.34 1.67 -6.95
CA ASP A 11 10.93 1.31 -5.59
C ASP A 11 9.57 1.89 -5.24
N LYS A 12 8.81 1.11 -4.46
CA LYS A 12 7.47 1.46 -3.99
C LYS A 12 7.38 1.35 -2.49
N ILE A 13 6.77 2.34 -1.87
CA ILE A 13 6.41 2.34 -0.46
C ILE A 13 4.90 2.23 -0.36
N PHE A 14 4.40 1.24 0.37
CA PHE A 14 3.00 1.06 0.67
C PHE A 14 2.77 1.24 2.17
N GLN A 15 1.96 2.22 2.55
CA GLN A 15 1.62 2.53 3.94
C GLN A 15 0.10 2.40 4.13
N TYR A 16 -0.31 2.01 5.33
CA TYR A 16 -1.71 1.81 5.67
C TYR A 16 -1.95 2.07 7.16
N THR A 17 -3.21 2.31 7.53
CA THR A 17 -3.69 2.28 8.91
C THR A 17 -4.15 0.87 9.29
N ASP A 18 -4.17 0.58 10.59
CA ASP A 18 -4.62 -0.69 11.17
C ASP A 18 -6.00 -1.15 10.68
N GLY A 19 -6.92 -0.24 10.34
CA GLY A 19 -8.20 -0.56 9.68
C GLY A 19 -8.08 -1.47 8.45
N VAL A 20 -6.94 -1.53 7.75
CA VAL A 20 -6.68 -2.55 6.69
C VAL A 20 -6.53 -3.95 7.28
N THR A 21 -5.65 -4.11 8.26
CA THR A 21 -5.33 -5.42 8.83
C THR A 21 -6.39 -5.92 9.80
N GLU A 22 -7.13 -5.01 10.40
CA GLU A 22 -8.20 -5.28 11.35
C GLU A 22 -9.58 -5.41 10.71
N ALA A 23 -9.69 -5.21 9.39
CA ALA A 23 -10.89 -5.52 8.64
C ALA A 23 -11.29 -6.98 8.87
N THR A 24 -12.53 -7.21 9.31
CA THR A 24 -13.04 -8.54 9.65
C THR A 24 -14.09 -9.01 8.66
N ASN A 25 -14.11 -10.32 8.43
CA ASN A 25 -15.19 -10.95 7.70
C ASN A 25 -16.35 -11.38 8.63
N VAL A 26 -17.39 -11.98 8.06
CA VAL A 26 -18.58 -12.45 8.80
C VAL A 26 -18.29 -13.50 9.88
N ASN A 27 -17.14 -14.17 9.81
CA ASN A 27 -16.68 -15.14 10.80
C ASN A 27 -15.81 -14.50 11.91
N ASN A 28 -15.68 -13.16 11.91
CA ASN A 28 -14.77 -12.40 12.77
C ASN A 28 -13.28 -12.74 12.57
N GLU A 29 -12.90 -13.22 11.37
CA GLU A 29 -11.49 -13.42 11.03
C GLU A 29 -10.91 -12.10 10.52
N LEU A 30 -9.71 -11.74 11.01
CA LEU A 30 -8.99 -10.55 10.55
C LEU A 30 -8.39 -10.77 9.17
N TYR A 31 -8.39 -9.73 8.33
CA TYR A 31 -7.71 -9.73 7.04
C TYR A 31 -6.22 -10.01 7.22
N GLY A 32 -5.60 -9.29 8.16
CA GLY A 32 -4.27 -9.59 8.66
C GLY A 32 -3.13 -9.35 7.66
N MET A 33 -1.91 -9.52 8.18
CA MET A 33 -0.67 -9.26 7.43
C MET A 33 -0.40 -10.27 6.32
N GLU A 34 -0.85 -11.51 6.49
CA GLU A 34 -0.60 -12.58 5.52
C GLU A 34 -1.31 -12.31 4.18
N ARG A 35 -2.60 -11.95 4.23
CA ARG A 35 -3.37 -11.61 3.03
C ARG A 35 -2.85 -10.34 2.38
N LEU A 36 -2.60 -9.29 3.18
CA LEU A 36 -2.00 -8.06 2.69
C LEU A 36 -0.67 -8.31 1.96
N GLY A 37 0.21 -9.10 2.56
CA GLY A 37 1.48 -9.49 1.94
C GLY A 37 1.29 -10.30 0.65
N ALA A 38 0.32 -11.22 0.61
CA ALA A 38 0.03 -12.02 -0.57
C ALA A 38 -0.46 -11.17 -1.75
N ILE A 39 -1.42 -10.25 -1.51
CA ILE A 39 -1.94 -9.38 -2.58
C ILE A 39 -0.85 -8.42 -3.07
N LEU A 40 -0.09 -7.78 -2.17
CA LEU A 40 1.00 -6.87 -2.55
C LEU A 40 2.06 -7.58 -3.40
N ASN A 41 2.43 -8.82 -3.06
CA ASN A 41 3.36 -9.61 -3.87
C ASN A 41 2.80 -9.98 -5.25
N LYS A 42 1.49 -10.19 -5.37
CA LYS A 42 0.81 -10.47 -6.63
C LYS A 42 0.79 -9.25 -7.55
N VAL A 43 0.63 -8.04 -7.01
CA VAL A 43 0.50 -6.80 -7.79
C VAL A 43 1.75 -5.91 -7.79
N LYS A 44 2.88 -6.38 -7.24
CA LYS A 44 4.12 -5.59 -7.04
C LYS A 44 4.68 -4.89 -8.29
N ASN A 45 4.37 -5.41 -9.48
CA ASN A 45 4.84 -4.83 -10.76
C ASN A 45 3.89 -3.73 -11.30
N GLY A 46 2.74 -3.52 -10.67
CA GLY A 46 1.79 -2.48 -11.04
C GLY A 46 2.22 -1.09 -10.56
N THR A 47 1.59 -0.06 -11.10
CA THR A 47 1.75 1.31 -10.60
C THR A 47 0.96 1.50 -9.31
N PRO A 48 1.17 2.57 -8.52
CA PRO A 48 0.29 2.91 -7.40
C PRO A 48 -1.21 2.93 -7.75
N HIS A 49 -1.54 3.34 -8.98
CA HIS A 49 -2.90 3.37 -9.49
C HIS A 49 -3.49 1.98 -9.75
N ASP A 50 -2.64 0.95 -9.93
CA ASP A 50 -3.06 -0.44 -10.07
C ASP A 50 -3.09 -1.14 -8.70
N ILE A 51 -2.12 -0.84 -7.84
CA ILE A 51 -1.95 -1.48 -6.54
C ILE A 51 -3.09 -1.12 -5.58
N LEU A 52 -3.41 0.17 -5.42
CA LEU A 52 -4.41 0.61 -4.44
C LEU A 52 -5.80 0.01 -4.70
N PRO A 53 -6.34 0.02 -5.94
CA PRO A 53 -7.62 -0.63 -6.22
C PRO A 53 -7.58 -2.14 -6.06
N ALA A 54 -6.45 -2.80 -6.40
CA ALA A 54 -6.33 -4.24 -6.25
C ALA A 54 -6.35 -4.67 -4.78
N VAL A 55 -5.66 -3.95 -3.90
CA VAL A 55 -5.69 -4.20 -2.45
C VAL A 55 -7.08 -3.92 -1.89
N LYS A 56 -7.71 -2.78 -2.27
CA LYS A 56 -9.09 -2.47 -1.83
C LYS A 56 -10.07 -3.57 -2.22
N LYS A 57 -9.98 -4.05 -3.47
CA LYS A 57 -10.82 -5.13 -3.98
C LYS A 57 -10.61 -6.43 -3.20
N ASP A 58 -9.37 -6.80 -2.91
CA ASP A 58 -9.06 -8.02 -2.14
C ASP A 58 -9.61 -7.94 -0.70
N ILE A 59 -9.56 -6.76 -0.07
CA ILE A 59 -10.21 -6.50 1.22
C ILE A 59 -11.73 -6.63 1.10
N ASP A 60 -12.35 -6.01 0.08
CA ASP A 60 -13.81 -6.05 -0.14
C ASP A 60 -14.32 -7.47 -0.36
N GLU A 61 -13.58 -8.27 -1.15
CA GLU A 61 -13.88 -9.69 -1.37
C GLU A 61 -13.74 -10.51 -0.08
N PHE A 62 -12.80 -10.15 0.80
CA PHE A 62 -12.60 -10.84 2.08
C PHE A 62 -13.69 -10.51 3.11
N VAL A 63 -14.01 -9.23 3.30
CA VAL A 63 -15.00 -8.79 4.30
C VAL A 63 -16.41 -9.17 3.88
N GLY A 64 -16.69 -9.18 2.57
CA GLY A 64 -18.01 -9.45 2.02
C GLY A 64 -19.05 -8.47 2.54
N GLU A 65 -20.11 -8.98 3.15
CA GLU A 65 -21.21 -8.18 3.73
C GLU A 65 -20.97 -7.80 5.19
N ALA A 66 -19.80 -8.10 5.76
CA ALA A 66 -19.48 -7.73 7.13
C ALA A 66 -19.44 -6.19 7.26
N PRO A 67 -20.00 -5.63 8.36
CA PRO A 67 -19.94 -4.20 8.58
C PRO A 67 -18.49 -3.77 8.80
N GLN A 68 -18.14 -2.59 8.27
CA GLN A 68 -16.85 -1.98 8.53
C GLN A 68 -16.79 -1.47 9.98
N PHE A 69 -15.69 -1.78 10.68
CA PHE A 69 -15.51 -1.42 12.09
C PHE A 69 -14.59 -0.21 12.30
N ASP A 70 -13.68 0.06 11.36
CA ASP A 70 -12.71 1.17 11.42
C ASP A 70 -12.37 1.73 10.03
N ASP A 71 -11.77 2.91 9.97
CA ASP A 71 -11.42 3.60 8.72
C ASP A 71 -10.21 2.96 8.02
N ILE A 72 -10.41 2.61 6.74
CA ILE A 72 -9.34 2.09 5.88
C ILE A 72 -8.65 3.25 5.17
N THR A 73 -7.37 3.46 5.48
CA THR A 73 -6.51 4.41 4.75
C THR A 73 -5.31 3.69 4.16
N MET A 74 -5.01 3.96 2.88
CA MET A 74 -3.87 3.38 2.16
C MET A 74 -3.14 4.47 1.36
N LEU A 75 -1.82 4.39 1.30
CA LEU A 75 -0.95 5.25 0.51
C LEU A 75 0.06 4.39 -0.23
N CYS A 76 0.21 4.62 -1.53
CA CYS A 76 1.26 4.01 -2.33
C CYS A 76 2.07 5.11 -3.03
N LEU A 77 3.38 5.12 -2.77
CA LEU A 77 4.35 6.02 -3.38
C LEU A 77 5.26 5.20 -4.28
N GLU A 78 5.52 5.68 -5.49
CA GLU A 78 6.52 5.12 -6.40
C GLU A 78 7.60 6.16 -6.68
N TYR A 79 8.86 5.79 -6.47
CA TYR A 79 9.98 6.64 -6.81
C TYR A 79 10.34 6.45 -8.29
N LYS A 80 9.98 7.38 -9.17
CA LYS A 80 10.06 7.17 -10.63
C LYS A 80 11.42 7.49 -11.24
N THR A 81 12.05 8.56 -10.79
CA THR A 81 13.31 9.04 -11.36
C THR A 81 14.08 9.81 -10.31
N LYS A 82 15.40 9.75 -10.42
CA LYS A 82 16.27 10.68 -9.73
C LYS A 82 16.15 12.04 -10.41
N MET A 83 16.01 13.10 -9.63
CA MET A 83 16.14 14.45 -10.17
C MET A 83 17.62 14.67 -10.51
N GLU A 84 17.92 14.97 -11.76
CA GLU A 84 19.21 15.48 -12.16
C GLU A 84 19.24 16.98 -11.85
N ILE A 85 20.03 17.38 -10.86
CA ILE A 85 20.32 18.80 -10.63
C ILE A 85 21.39 19.18 -11.65
N LYS A 86 21.03 20.03 -12.61
CA LYS A 86 22.02 20.60 -13.53
C LYS A 86 22.80 21.68 -12.78
N GLU A 87 24.13 21.70 -12.94
CA GLU A 87 25.02 22.65 -12.27
C GLU A 87 24.72 24.12 -12.61
N GLU A 88 23.95 24.39 -13.66
CA GLU A 88 23.55 25.75 -14.08
C GLU A 88 22.54 26.43 -13.14
N ASP A 89 21.78 25.68 -12.33
CA ASP A 89 20.79 26.22 -11.38
C ASP A 89 21.40 26.56 -10.00
N ALA A 90 22.72 26.37 -9.85
CA ALA A 90 23.47 26.62 -8.60
C ALA A 90 24.23 27.97 -8.58
N GLN A 91 23.95 28.88 -9.53
CA GLN A 91 24.51 30.24 -9.56
C GLN A 91 23.47 31.32 -9.26
#